data_AF-A0A7C2TGL3-F1
#
_entry.id   AF-A0A7C2TGL3-F1
#
_cell.length_a   1.000
_cell.length_b   1.000
_cell.length_c   1.000
_cell.angle_alpha   90.00
_cell.angle_beta   90.00
_cell.angle_gamma   90.00
#
_symmetry.space_group_name_H-M   'P 1'
#
loop_
_entity.id
_entity.type
_entity.pdbx_description
1 polymer ?
#
loop_
_entity_poly.entity_id
_entity_poly.type
_entity_poly.pdbx_seq_one_letter_code
_entity_poly.pdbx_strand_id
1 'polypeptide(L)' 'MSYSLFDFLQLIGSLGIFIYGMKVFSDGLQKVAGGKLRAILKGMTRNRVTGIVTGFGTTAITQSSSTTTVMV' A
#
# COMPACT_ATOMS: atom_id res chain seq x y z
N MET A 1 22.59 -13.19 -30.28
CA MET A 1 21.34 -12.89 -29.55
C MET A 1 20.18 -13.05 -30.51
N SER A 2 19.65 -14.26 -30.62
CA SER A 2 18.52 -14.55 -31.49
C SER A 2 17.27 -14.45 -30.65
N TYR A 3 16.67 -13.25 -30.57
CA TYR A 3 15.40 -13.08 -29.86
C TYR A 3 14.32 -13.84 -30.62
N SER A 4 13.76 -14.88 -29.99
CA SER A 4 12.71 -15.67 -30.60
C SER A 4 11.39 -14.92 -30.51
N LEU A 5 10.52 -15.11 -31.50
CA LEU A 5 9.16 -14.55 -31.48
C LEU A 5 8.37 -15.03 -30.23
N PHE A 6 8.75 -16.19 -29.70
CA PHE A 6 8.21 -16.75 -28.47
C PHE A 6 8.60 -15.94 -27.22
N ASP A 7 9.82 -15.41 -27.15
CA ASP A 7 10.30 -14.59 -26.03
C ASP A 7 9.52 -13.27 -25.96
N PHE A 8 9.20 -12.70 -27.13
CA PHE A 8 8.42 -11.48 -27.23
C PHE A 8 6.97 -11.70 -26.79
N LEU A 9 6.36 -12.82 -27.18
CA LEU A 9 5.02 -13.22 -26.71
C LEU A 9 4.99 -13.44 -25.19
N GLN A 10 6.03 -14.07 -24.63
CA GLN A 10 6.14 -14.29 -23.19
C GLN A 10 6.31 -12.99 -22.39
N LEU A 11 7.08 -12.03 -22.92
CA LEU A 11 7.21 -10.69 -22.34
C LEU A 11 5.86 -9.96 -22.32
N ILE A 12 5.14 -9.95 -23.45
CA ILE A 12 3.83 -9.29 -23.51
C ILE A 12 2.81 -9.99 -22.59
N GLY A 13 2.80 -11.32 -22.55
CA GLY A 13 1.89 -12.09 -21.69
C GLY A 13 2.11 -11.81 -20.20
N SER A 14 3.37 -11.84 -19.75
CA SER A 14 3.72 -11.55 -18.35
C SER A 14 3.42 -10.10 -17.97
N LEU A 15 3.69 -9.15 -18.87
CA LEU A 15 3.39 -7.73 -18.65
C LEU A 15 1.88 -7.46 -18.59
N GLY A 16 1.08 -8.13 -19.43
CA GLY A 16 -0.37 -8.03 -19.42
C GLY A 16 -0.99 -8.50 -18.10
N ILE A 17 -0.53 -9.65 -17.58
CA ILE A 17 -0.94 -10.16 -16.27
C ILE A 17 -0.51 -9.22 -15.15
N PHE A 18 0.71 -8.68 -15.23
CA PHE A 18 1.23 -7.74 -14.23
C PHE A 18 0.40 -6.45 -14.16
N ILE A 19 0.10 -5.83 -15.31
CA ILE A 19 -0.73 -4.61 -15.37
C ILE A 19 -2.15 -4.89 -14.87
N TYR A 20 -2.73 -6.04 -15.23
CA TYR A 20 -4.02 -6.46 -14.70
C TYR A 20 -3.98 -6.63 -13.18
N GLY A 21 -2.95 -7.27 -12.65
CA GLY A 21 -2.71 -7.43 -11.22
C GLY A 21 -2.60 -6.09 -10.48
N MET A 22 -1.86 -5.13 -11.04
CA MET A 22 -1.75 -3.77 -10.48
C MET A 22 -3.09 -3.04 -10.43
N LYS A 23 -3.94 -3.21 -11.46
CA LYS A 23 -5.29 -2.62 -11.48
C LYS A 23 -6.18 -3.23 -10.39
N VAL A 24 -6.22 -4.55 -10.31
CA VAL A 24 -6.97 -5.27 -9.26
C VAL A 24 -6.46 -4.90 -7.86
N PHE A 25 -5.15 -4.78 -7.68
CA PHE A 25 -4.55 -4.34 -6.43
C PHE A 25 -4.94 -2.91 -6.07
N SER A 26 -4.91 -1.99 -7.03
CA SER A 26 -5.32 -0.59 -6.84
C SER A 26 -6.79 -0.48 -6.48
N ASP A 27 -7.66 -1.23 -7.15
CA ASP A 27 -9.10 -1.25 -6.88
C ASP A 27 -9.41 -1.90 -5.52
N GLY A 28 -8.70 -2.99 -5.18
CA GLY A 28 -8.78 -3.63 -3.87
C GLY A 28 -8.34 -2.71 -2.74
N LEU A 29 -7.21 -2.02 -2.91
CA LEU A 29 -6.75 -0.99 -1.99
C LEU A 29 -7.72 0.18 -1.92
N GLN A 30 -8.24 0.69 -3.03
CA GLN A 30 -9.22 1.78 -3.00
C GLN A 30 -10.52 1.36 -2.31
N LYS A 31 -10.96 0.11 -2.46
CA LYS A 31 -12.15 -0.41 -1.79
C LYS A 31 -11.93 -0.58 -0.28
N VAL A 32 -10.78 -1.11 0.13
CA VAL A 32 -10.44 -1.32 1.54
C VAL A 32 -10.05 -0.01 2.23
N ALA A 33 -9.16 0.77 1.61
CA ALA A 33 -8.68 2.05 2.10
C ALA A 33 -9.75 3.14 1.96
N GLY A 34 -10.50 3.26 0.86
CA GLY A 34 -11.47 4.34 0.69
C GLY A 34 -12.51 4.40 1.82
N GLY A 35 -13.08 3.26 2.21
CA GLY A 35 -14.03 3.18 3.32
C GLY A 35 -13.36 3.30 4.70
N LYS A 36 -12.31 2.51 4.96
CA LYS A 36 -11.63 2.49 6.27
C LYS A 36 -10.83 3.75 6.53
N LEU A 37 -10.07 4.26 5.56
CA LEU A 37 -9.30 5.50 5.66
C LEU A 37 -10.23 6.70 5.86
N ARG A 38 -11.37 6.77 5.15
CA ARG A 38 -12.36 7.84 5.35
C ARG A 38 -13.03 7.76 6.73
N ALA A 39 -13.32 6.56 7.23
CA ALA A 39 -13.83 6.35 8.58
C ALA A 39 -12.78 6.69 9.67
N ILE A 40 -11.53 6.29 9.46
CA ILE A 40 -10.38 6.62 10.32
C ILE A 40 -10.18 8.13 10.34
N LEU A 41 -10.09 8.80 9.19
CA LEU A 41 -9.94 10.25 9.08
C LEU A 41 -11.10 10.97 9.78
N LYS A 42 -12.35 10.55 9.53
CA LYS A 42 -13.55 11.12 10.18
C LYS A 42 -13.56 10.92 11.70
N GLY A 43 -13.06 9.79 12.19
CA GLY A 43 -12.88 9.53 13.62
C GLY A 43 -11.73 10.33 14.23
N MET A 44 -10.67 10.55 13.47
CA MET A 44 -9.47 11.33 13.83
C MET A 44 -9.80 12.82 14.01
N THR A 45 -10.70 13.37 13.17
CA THR A 45 -11.13 14.79 13.28
C THR A 45 -12.22 15.02 14.32
N ARG A 46 -13.00 14.00 14.72
CA ARG A 46 -14.13 14.17 15.64
C ARG A 46 -13.71 14.36 17.10
N ASN A 47 -12.56 13.82 17.51
CA ASN A 47 -12.09 13.96 18.89
C ASN A 47 -10.55 13.92 18.94
N ARG A 48 -9.95 14.96 19.54
CA ARG A 48 -8.50 15.18 19.61
C ARG A 48 -7.77 13.98 20.24
N VAL A 49 -8.42 13.32 21.20
CA VAL A 49 -7.89 12.14 21.90
C VAL A 49 -7.79 10.93 20.96
N THR A 50 -8.81 10.67 20.14
CA THR A 50 -8.80 9.54 19.19
C THR A 50 -7.77 9.75 18.09
N GLY A 51 -7.54 11.01 17.68
CA GLY A 51 -6.48 11.36 16.74
C GLY A 51 -5.08 11.05 17.27
N ILE A 52 -4.83 11.35 18.56
CA ILE A 52 -3.57 11.01 19.23
C ILE A 52 -3.40 9.49 19.35
N VAL A 53 -4.43 8.75 19.78
CA VAL A 53 -4.32 7.29 19.95
C VAL A 53 -4.14 6.56 18.61
N THR A 54 -4.83 6.99 17.55
CA THR A 54 -4.67 6.40 16.22
C THR A 54 -3.32 6.76 15.59
N GLY A 55 -2.86 8.00 15.72
CA GLY A 55 -1.53 8.43 15.28
C GLY A 55 -0.39 7.78 16.07
N PHE A 56 -0.55 7.61 17.38
CA PHE A 56 0.37 6.87 18.23
C PHE A 56 0.37 5.38 17.87
N GLY A 57 -0.78 4.77 17.62
CA GLY A 57 -0.88 3.38 17.19
C GLY A 57 -0.24 3.13 15.82
N THR A 58 -0.51 3.97 14.83
CA THR A 58 0.14 3.86 13.51
C THR A 58 1.64 4.11 13.61
N THR A 59 2.08 5.09 14.41
CA THR A 59 3.50 5.35 14.65
C THR A 59 4.15 4.19 15.40
N ALA A 60 3.51 3.60 16.40
CA ALA A 60 4.02 2.46 17.16
C ALA A 60 4.14 1.20 16.29
N ILE A 61 3.19 0.97 15.38
CA ILE A 61 3.27 -0.12 14.40
C ILE A 61 4.39 0.14 13.39
N THR A 62 4.58 1.39 12.97
CA THR A 62 5.65 1.79 12.04
C THR A 62 7.01 1.89 12.74
N GLN A 63 7.03 2.04 14.07
CA GLN A 63 8.17 1.96 14.98
C GLN A 63 8.48 0.49 15.28
N SER A 64 8.72 -0.28 14.22
CA SER A 64 9.29 -1.62 14.33
C SER A 64 10.73 -1.55 13.83
N SER A 65 11.66 -1.83 14.73
CA SER A 65 13.01 -2.38 14.47
C SER A 65 14.15 -1.54 13.88
N SER A 66 13.99 -0.47 13.08
CA SER A 66 15.19 0.12 12.40
C SER A 66 15.42 1.62 12.55
N THR A 67 14.39 2.43 12.76
CA THR A 67 14.55 3.89 12.69
C THR A 67 15.10 4.52 13.97
N THR A 68 14.97 3.85 15.13
CA THR A 68 15.43 4.38 16.43
C THR A 68 16.93 4.19 16.64
N THR A 69 17.57 3.17 16.05
CA THR A 69 19.00 2.88 16.26
C THR A 69 19.91 3.81 15.45
N VAL A 70 19.43 4.43 14.38
CA VAL A 70 20.23 5.32 13.50
C VAL A 70 20.24 6.78 13.94
N MET A 71 19.60 7.12 15.07
CA MET A 71 19.62 8.46 15.69
C MET A 71 20.49 8.51 16.95
N VAL A 72 21.54 7.68 17.01
CA VAL A 72 22.68 7.83 17.93
C VAL A 72 23.95 7.90 17.10
#